data_AF-A0A0M1J2M5-F1
#
_entry.id   AF-A0A0M1J2M5-F1
#
_cell.length_a   1.000
_cell.length_b   1.000
_cell.length_c   1.000
_cell.angle_alpha   90.00
_cell.angle_beta   90.00
_cell.angle_gamma   90.00
#
_symmetry.space_group_name_H-M   'P 1'
#
loop_
_entity.id
_entity.type
_entity.pdbx_description
1 polymer ?
#
loop_
_entity_poly.entity_id
_entity_poly.type
_entity_poly.pdbx_seq_one_letter_code
_entity_poly.pdbx_strand_id
1 'polypeptide(L)'
;QIFEHYNLEGLAMPYTLDDFERDYLRSHVHLLPPEDRLKGLRPADLLKSLKPEERLEGLRPADLLKRLKPEERLEGLEPADRLKGMHSEDIIRNLDAQELSRLQELLASHKKQ
;
A
#
# COMPACT_ATOMS: atom_id res chain seq x y z
N GLN A 1 20.75 -42.56 26.18
CA GLN A 1 21.72 -42.65 27.30
C GLN A 1 21.82 -41.36 28.10
N ILE A 2 21.99 -40.19 27.48
CA ILE A 2 22.09 -38.92 28.23
C ILE A 2 20.74 -38.53 28.88
N PHE A 3 19.64 -38.63 28.14
CA PHE A 3 18.28 -38.32 28.63
C PHE A 3 17.88 -39.12 29.89
N GLU A 4 18.21 -40.42 29.91
CA GLU A 4 17.94 -41.30 31.06
C GLU A 4 18.70 -40.89 32.32
N HIS A 5 19.93 -40.39 32.17
CA HIS A 5 20.76 -39.99 33.29
C HIS A 5 20.23 -38.72 34.00
N TYR A 6 19.79 -37.72 33.22
CA TYR A 6 19.19 -36.50 33.79
C TYR A 6 17.85 -36.76 34.48
N ASN A 7 17.02 -37.65 33.94
CA ASN A 7 15.76 -38.06 34.59
C ASN A 7 15.99 -38.78 35.93
N LEU A 8 17.04 -39.60 36.02
CA LEU A 8 17.39 -40.32 37.25
C LEU A 8 17.98 -39.40 38.32
N GLU A 9 18.72 -38.36 37.92
CA GLU A 9 19.35 -37.42 38.86
C GLU A 9 18.47 -36.21 39.21
N GLY A 10 17.25 -36.11 38.65
CA GLY A 10 16.34 -34.98 38.89
C GLY A 10 16.89 -33.64 38.40
N LEU A 11 17.88 -33.67 37.50
CA LEU A 11 18.55 -32.49 36.97
C LEU A 11 17.79 -31.97 35.76
N ALA A 12 17.51 -30.67 35.74
CA ALA A 12 16.93 -30.02 34.58
C ALA A 12 17.90 -30.09 33.39
N MET A 13 17.45 -30.66 32.29
CA MET A 13 18.22 -30.68 31.03
C MET A 13 18.44 -29.25 30.54
N PRO A 14 19.69 -28.84 30.23
CA PRO A 14 19.96 -27.50 29.70
C PRO A 14 19.50 -27.32 28.25
N TYR A 15 19.21 -28.42 27.54
CA TYR A 15 18.65 -28.42 26.19
C TYR A 15 17.52 -29.42 26.12
N THR A 16 16.32 -28.94 25.82
CA THR A 16 15.08 -29.72 25.83
C THR A 16 14.67 -30.18 24.43
N LEU A 17 13.69 -31.09 24.35
CA LEU A 17 13.08 -31.44 23.06
C LEU A 17 12.42 -30.21 22.41
N ASP A 18 11.84 -29.31 23.20
CA ASP A 18 11.25 -28.07 22.69
C ASP A 18 12.32 -27.17 22.04
N ASP A 19 13.51 -27.09 22.63
CA ASP A 19 14.63 -26.34 22.06
C ASP A 19 15.09 -26.96 20.73
N PHE A 20 15.20 -28.30 20.69
CA PHE A 20 15.50 -29.03 19.46
C PHE A 20 14.48 -28.77 18.36
N GLU A 21 13.19 -28.91 18.66
CA GLU A 21 12.12 -28.69 17.70
C GLU A 21 12.14 -27.26 17.17
N ARG A 22 12.35 -26.27 18.05
CA ARG A 22 12.44 -24.86 17.67
C ARG A 22 13.61 -24.59 16.73
N ASP A 23 14.80 -25.09 17.04
CA ASP A 23 15.99 -24.89 16.21
C ASP A 23 15.90 -25.63 14.88
N TYR A 24 15.34 -26.85 14.90
CA TYR A 24 15.07 -27.63 13.69
C TYR A 24 14.09 -26.90 12.78
N LEU A 25 12.94 -26.45 13.29
CA LEU A 25 11.96 -25.70 12.52
C LEU A 25 12.54 -24.40 11.99
N ARG A 26 13.30 -23.66 12.81
CA ARG A 26 13.92 -22.40 12.40
C ARG A 26 14.90 -22.60 11.24
N SER A 27 15.69 -23.67 11.27
CA SER A 27 16.65 -23.98 10.22
C SER A 27 15.99 -24.55 8.97
N HIS A 28 14.87 -25.27 9.08
CA HIS A 28 14.23 -25.99 7.97
C HIS A 28 12.97 -25.35 7.40
N VAL A 29 12.49 -24.23 7.97
CA VAL A 29 11.27 -23.54 7.49
C VAL A 29 11.33 -23.20 6.00
N HIS A 30 12.53 -22.94 5.46
CA HIS A 30 12.74 -22.64 4.05
C HIS A 30 12.44 -23.81 3.09
N LEU A 31 12.36 -25.04 3.61
CA LEU A 31 11.99 -26.22 2.83
C LEU A 31 10.48 -26.29 2.56
N LEU A 32 9.67 -25.54 3.33
CA LEU A 32 8.23 -25.47 3.11
C LEU A 32 7.90 -24.54 1.93
N PRO A 33 6.88 -24.87 1.13
CA PRO A 33 6.33 -23.94 0.13
C PRO A 33 5.97 -22.59 0.76
N PRO A 34 6.10 -21.47 0.04
CA PRO A 34 5.70 -20.15 0.53
C PRO A 34 4.29 -20.11 1.11
N GLU A 35 3.33 -20.78 0.47
CA GLU A 35 1.93 -20.81 0.90
C GLU A 35 1.77 -21.43 2.29
N ASP A 36 2.46 -22.53 2.57
CA ASP A 36 2.42 -23.19 3.88
C ASP A 36 3.10 -22.36 4.97
N ARG A 37 4.17 -21.63 4.62
CA ARG A 37 4.84 -20.70 5.56
C ARG A 37 3.96 -19.52 5.97
N LEU A 38 3.06 -19.09 5.08
CA LEU A 38 2.17 -17.95 5.29
C LEU A 38 0.80 -18.36 5.84
N LYS A 39 0.51 -19.67 5.88
CA LYS A 39 -0.77 -20.21 6.33
C LYS A 39 -1.06 -19.78 7.77
N GLY A 40 -2.25 -19.23 8.00
CA GLY A 40 -2.67 -18.75 9.31
C GLY A 40 -2.23 -17.32 9.65
N LEU A 41 -1.37 -16.69 8.83
CA LEU A 41 -1.07 -15.26 8.96
C LEU A 41 -2.17 -14.43 8.32
N ARG A 42 -2.58 -13.35 8.99
CA ARG A 42 -3.52 -12.38 8.40
C ARG A 42 -2.77 -11.54 7.37
N PRO A 43 -3.38 -11.20 6.22
CA PRO A 43 -2.74 -10.34 5.21
C PRO A 43 -2.19 -9.03 5.78
N ALA A 44 -2.90 -8.41 6.72
CA ALA A 44 -2.45 -7.19 7.38
C ALA A 44 -1.11 -7.36 8.13
N ASP A 45 -0.85 -8.53 8.71
CA ASP A 45 0.39 -8.80 9.42
C ASP A 45 1.57 -9.00 8.45
N LEU A 46 1.31 -9.52 7.25
CA LEU A 46 2.31 -9.62 6.17
C LEU A 46 2.72 -8.26 5.61
N LEU A 47 1.76 -7.34 5.51
CA LEU A 47 2.04 -5.99 4.98
C LEU A 47 2.81 -5.12 5.98
N LYS A 48 2.79 -5.41 7.28
CA LYS A 48 3.46 -4.59 8.31
C LYS A 48 4.96 -4.48 8.10
N SER A 49 5.62 -5.51 7.56
CA SER A 49 7.04 -5.49 7.27
C SER A 49 7.40 -4.78 5.96
N LEU A 50 6.42 -4.48 5.11
CA LEU A 50 6.61 -3.78 3.84
C LEU A 50 6.45 -2.27 4.02
N LYS A 51 7.27 -1.50 3.30
CA LYS A 51 7.10 -0.04 3.17
C LYS A 51 5.80 0.26 2.40
N PRO A 52 5.13 1.40 2.66
CA PRO A 52 3.88 1.75 1.98
C PRO A 52 3.96 1.65 0.45
N GLU A 53 5.08 2.03 -0.16
CA GLU A 53 5.29 2.01 -1.60
C GLU A 53 5.34 0.57 -2.14
N GLU A 54 6.01 -0.33 -1.43
CA GLU A 54 6.13 -1.75 -1.79
C GLU A 54 4.77 -2.46 -1.70
N ARG A 55 3.85 -1.99 -0.84
CA ARG A 55 2.49 -2.56 -0.73
C ARG A 55 1.63 -2.28 -1.96
N LEU A 56 1.99 -1.25 -2.73
CA LEU A 56 1.28 -0.85 -3.95
C LEU A 56 1.92 -1.46 -5.21
N GLU A 57 3.07 -2.10 -5.08
CA GLU A 57 3.76 -2.74 -6.20
C GLU A 57 2.87 -3.81 -6.86
N GLY A 58 2.83 -3.80 -8.19
CA GLY A 58 1.96 -4.70 -8.96
C GLY A 58 0.49 -4.28 -9.05
N LEU A 59 0.05 -3.25 -8.33
CA LEU A 59 -1.29 -2.67 -8.51
C LEU A 59 -1.30 -1.66 -9.66
N ARG A 60 -2.27 -1.78 -10.56
CA ARG A 60 -2.46 -0.77 -11.61
C ARG A 60 -3.03 0.51 -11.00
N PRO A 61 -2.52 1.71 -11.36
CA PRO A 61 -3.04 2.97 -10.83
C PRO A 61 -4.56 3.14 -10.98
N ALA A 62 -5.13 2.67 -12.10
CA ALA A 62 -6.57 2.71 -12.34
C ALA A 62 -7.38 1.91 -11.30
N ASP A 63 -6.83 0.80 -10.78
CA ASP A 63 -7.53 -0.03 -9.79
C ASP A 63 -7.48 0.61 -8.39
N LEU A 64 -6.46 1.42 -8.11
CA LEU A 64 -6.39 2.25 -6.91
C LEU A 64 -7.42 3.38 -6.97
N LEU A 65 -7.49 4.10 -8.10
CA LEU A 65 -8.43 5.22 -8.28
C LEU A 65 -9.90 4.78 -8.18
N LYS A 66 -10.25 3.56 -8.63
CA LYS A 66 -11.61 3.02 -8.51
C LYS A 66 -12.13 2.96 -7.08
N ARG A 67 -11.24 2.87 -6.09
CA ARG A 67 -11.60 2.82 -4.66
C ARG A 67 -11.85 4.21 -4.07
N LEU A 68 -11.39 5.26 -4.76
CA LEU A 68 -11.58 6.65 -4.36
C LEU A 68 -12.85 7.23 -5.02
N LYS A 69 -13.53 8.11 -4.30
CA LYS A 69 -14.61 8.93 -4.86
C LYS A 69 -14.04 9.89 -5.93
N PRO A 70 -14.82 10.30 -6.93
CA PRO A 70 -14.34 11.19 -7.99
C PRO A 70 -13.65 12.47 -7.47
N GLU A 71 -14.17 13.06 -6.40
CA GLU A 71 -13.66 14.30 -5.80
C GLU A 71 -12.28 14.08 -5.15
N GLU A 72 -12.10 12.96 -4.46
CA GLU A 72 -10.86 12.56 -3.79
C GLU A 72 -9.73 12.29 -4.79
N ARG A 73 -10.05 11.92 -6.04
CA ARG A 73 -9.04 11.68 -7.08
C ARG A 73 -8.33 12.95 -7.55
N LEU A 74 -8.95 14.10 -7.34
CA LEU A 74 -8.40 15.41 -7.73
C LEU A 74 -7.69 16.10 -6.56
N GLU A 75 -7.78 15.55 -5.35
CA GLU A 75 -7.13 16.09 -4.16
C GLU A 75 -5.60 16.06 -4.33
N GLY A 76 -4.94 17.17 -3.97
CA GLY A 76 -3.49 17.32 -4.14
C GLY A 76 -3.02 17.63 -5.57
N LEU A 77 -3.90 17.63 -6.58
CA LEU A 77 -3.56 18.14 -7.92
C LEU A 77 -3.67 19.66 -7.96
N GLU A 78 -2.72 20.32 -8.61
CA GLU A 78 -2.80 21.74 -8.94
C GLU A 78 -3.99 22.01 -9.89
N PRO A 79 -4.66 23.18 -9.82
CA PRO A 79 -5.82 23.48 -10.66
C PRO A 79 -5.57 23.30 -12.15
N ALA A 80 -4.37 23.62 -12.64
CA ALA A 80 -3.98 23.45 -14.04
C ALA A 80 -3.92 21.98 -14.46
N ASP A 81 -3.42 21.09 -13.59
CA ASP A 81 -3.33 19.66 -13.88
C ASP A 81 -4.69 18.97 -13.87
N ARG A 82 -5.65 19.48 -13.10
CA ARG A 82 -7.04 18.97 -13.08
C ARG A 82 -7.76 19.19 -14.41
N LEU A 83 -7.44 20.27 -15.11
CA LEU A 83 -8.03 20.61 -16.40
C LEU A 83 -7.26 20.00 -17.58
N LYS A 84 -6.12 19.35 -17.33
CA LYS A 84 -5.26 18.80 -18.37
C LYS A 84 -5.97 17.67 -19.11
N GLY A 85 -6.05 17.80 -20.42
CA GLY A 85 -6.76 16.85 -21.29
C GLY A 85 -8.26 17.12 -21.43
N MET A 86 -8.81 18.14 -20.75
CA MET A 86 -10.15 18.65 -21.05
C MET A 86 -10.12 19.61 -22.23
N HIS A 87 -11.16 19.59 -23.06
CA HIS A 87 -11.33 20.58 -24.11
C HIS A 87 -11.79 21.92 -23.51
N SER A 88 -11.26 23.04 -24.02
CA SER A 88 -11.61 24.37 -23.52
C SER A 88 -13.11 24.66 -23.61
N GLU A 89 -13.79 24.14 -24.63
CA GLU A 89 -15.25 24.26 -24.78
C GLU A 89 -16.01 23.60 -23.62
N ASP A 90 -15.58 22.43 -23.17
CA ASP A 90 -16.23 21.71 -22.06
C ASP A 90 -16.00 22.43 -20.74
N ILE A 91 -14.83 23.05 -20.56
CA ILE A 91 -14.54 23.88 -19.39
C ILE A 91 -15.48 25.10 -19.38
N ILE A 92 -15.53 25.83 -20.50
CA ILE A 92 -16.36 27.05 -20.64
C ILE A 92 -17.84 26.76 -20.43
N ARG A 93 -18.34 25.61 -20.92
CA ARG A 93 -19.75 25.20 -20.76
C ARG A 93 -20.16 24.98 -19.30
N ASN A 94 -19.21 24.68 -18.42
CA ASN A 94 -19.46 24.43 -17.00
C ASN A 94 -19.26 25.67 -16.13
N LEU A 95 -18.82 26.80 -16.69
CA LEU A 95 -18.66 28.07 -15.95
C LEU A 95 -20.01 28.78 -15.80
N ASP A 96 -20.17 29.51 -14.70
CA ASP A 96 -21.33 30.37 -14.50
C ASP A 96 -21.20 31.72 -15.24
N ALA A 97 -22.30 32.49 -15.28
CA ALA A 97 -22.35 33.76 -16.00
C ALA A 97 -21.37 34.82 -15.45
N GLN A 98 -21.07 34.76 -14.15
CA GLN A 98 -20.15 35.70 -13.48
C GLN A 98 -18.69 35.35 -13.80
N GLU A 99 -18.36 34.06 -13.78
CA GLU A 99 -17.05 33.53 -14.16
C GLU A 99 -16.74 33.80 -15.63
N LEU A 100 -17.71 33.63 -16.53
CA LEU A 100 -17.56 33.96 -17.94
C LEU A 100 -17.28 35.45 -18.17
N SER A 101 -17.99 36.32 -17.47
CA SER A 101 -17.77 37.78 -17.55
C SER A 101 -16.35 38.15 -17.11
N ARG A 102 -15.86 37.58 -15.99
CA ARG A 102 -14.49 37.79 -15.51
C ARG A 102 -13.44 37.28 -16.51
N LEU A 103 -13.67 36.11 -17.11
CA LEU A 103 -12.77 35.56 -18.12
C LEU A 103 -12.65 36.50 -19.33
N GLN A 104 -13.78 37.05 -19.80
CA GLN A 104 -13.80 38.01 -20.91
C GLN A 104 -13.03 39.29 -20.59
N GLU A 105 -13.19 39.83 -19.38
CA GLU A 105 -12.43 41.00 -18.92
C GLU A 105 -10.92 40.75 -18.86
N LEU A 106 -10.50 39.58 -18.35
CA LEU A 106 -9.09 39.17 -18.32
C LEU A 106 -8.50 39.07 -19.73
N LEU A 107 -9.22 38.42 -20.66
CA LEU A 107 -8.79 38.29 -22.05
C LEU A 107 -8.72 39.64 -22.75
N ALA A 108 -9.70 40.53 -22.53
CA ALA A 108 -9.70 41.88 -23.08
C ALA A 108 -8.55 42.73 -22.53
N SER A 109 -8.15 42.52 -21.28
CA SER A 109 -7.01 43.18 -20.65
C SER A 109 -5.67 42.67 -21.21
N HIS A 110 -5.57 41.36 -21.46
CA HIS A 110 -4.36 40.75 -22.04
C HIS A 110 -4.17 41.11 -23.51
N LYS A 111 -5.26 41.34 -24.26
CA LYS A 111 -5.21 41.72 -25.69
C LYS A 111 -4.89 43.20 -25.94
N LYS A 112 -4.90 44.03 -24.89
CA LYS A 112 -4.56 45.46 -24.94
C LYS A 112 -3.10 45.75 -24.58
N GLN A 113 -2.33 44.74 -24.16
CA GLN A 113 -0.86 44.77 -24.07
C GLN A 113 -0.25 44.30 -25.37
#